data_AF-A0AAF0Q3Y9-F1
#
_entry.id   AF-A0AAF0Q3Y9-F1
#
_cell.length_a   1.000
_cell.length_b   1.000
_cell.length_c   1.000
_cell.angle_alpha   90.00
_cell.angle_beta   90.00
_cell.angle_gamma   90.00
#
_symmetry.space_group_name_H-M   'P 1'
#
loop_
_entity.id
_entity.type
_entity.pdbx_description
1 polymer ?
#
loop_
_entity_poly.entity_id
_entity_poly.type
_entity_poly.pdbx_seq_one_letter_code
_entity_poly.pdbx_strand_id
1 'polypeptide(L)' 'MQEGKVIFYASRKLKPHELNYPTHDLEFVAIVFALKIWRHYLFEEKCHIFTDHKSLKYLGT' A
#
# COMPACT_ATOMS: atom_id res chain seq x y z
N MET A 1 11.66 -12.16 8.32
CA MET A 1 10.21 -11.94 8.55
C MET A 1 9.80 -12.69 9.81
N GLN A 2 8.97 -12.11 10.69
CA GLN A 2 8.62 -12.68 12.01
C GLN A 2 7.77 -13.97 11.92
N GLU A 3 8.28 -15.07 11.34
CA GLU A 3 7.62 -16.39 11.33
C GLU A 3 6.15 -16.36 10.82
N GLY A 4 5.83 -15.46 9.88
CA GLY A 4 4.45 -15.28 9.39
C GLY A 4 3.51 -14.51 10.33
N LYS A 5 4.00 -13.99 11.46
CA LYS A 5 3.24 -13.12 12.37
C LYS A 5 3.19 -11.69 11.82
N VAL A 6 2.03 -11.07 11.98
CA VAL A 6 1.82 -9.67 11.58
C VAL A 6 2.60 -8.75 12.52
N ILE A 7 3.40 -7.88 11.93
CA ILE A 7 4.29 -6.95 12.64
C ILE A 7 3.52 -5.68 13.05
N PHE A 8 2.66 -5.18 12.14
CA PHE A 8 1.93 -3.93 12.34
C PHE A 8 0.71 -3.85 11.43
N TYR A 9 -0.35 -3.24 11.95
CA TYR A 9 -1.57 -2.90 11.20
C TYR A 9 -1.65 -1.38 11.04
N ALA A 10 -1.95 -0.93 9.82
CA ALA A 10 -2.06 0.48 9.50
C ALA A 10 -3.40 0.75 8.81
N SER A 11 -4.12 1.79 9.24
CA SER A 11 -5.29 2.29 8.54
C SER A 11 -5.40 3.80 8.72
N ARG A 12 -6.07 4.47 7.78
CA ARG A 12 -6.38 5.91 7.89
C ARG A 12 -7.71 6.23 7.23
N LYS A 13 -8.32 7.33 7.66
CA LYS A 13 -9.46 7.91 6.96
C LYS A 13 -9.03 8.52 5.62
N LEU A 14 -9.91 8.43 4.63
CA LEU A 14 -9.75 9.10 3.35
C LEU A 14 -9.84 10.62 3.54
N LYS A 15 -8.99 11.34 2.82
CA LYS A 15 -9.08 12.81 2.74
C LYS A 15 -10.26 13.21 1.85
N PRO A 16 -10.82 14.42 2.01
CA PRO A 16 -11.96 14.87 1.24
C PRO A 16 -11.79 14.79 -0.29
N HIS A 17 -10.56 14.96 -0.80
CA HIS A 17 -10.29 14.81 -2.24
C HIS A 17 -10.16 13.35 -2.68
N GLU A 18 -9.66 12.47 -1.80
CA GLU A 18 -9.53 11.03 -2.09
C GLU A 18 -10.91 10.37 -2.19
N LEU A 19 -11.93 10.91 -1.53
CA LEU A 19 -13.31 10.40 -1.62
C LEU A 19 -13.89 10.43 -3.04
N ASN A 20 -13.36 11.28 -3.92
CA ASN A 20 -13.82 11.37 -5.31
C ASN A 20 -13.05 10.42 -6.25
N TYR A 21 -12.06 9.68 -5.74
CA TYR A 21 -11.28 8.77 -6.55
C TYR A 21 -12.03 7.45 -6.80
N PRO A 22 -11.89 6.87 -8.00
CA PRO A 22 -12.30 5.49 -8.26
C PRO A 22 -11.69 4.50 -7.25
N THR A 23 -12.35 3.37 -7.02
CA THR A 23 -11.89 2.33 -6.08
C THR A 23 -10.46 1.87 -6.35
N HIS A 24 -10.08 1.74 -7.63
CA HIS A 24 -8.73 1.35 -8.04
C HIS A 24 -7.66 2.37 -7.58
N ASP A 25 -7.94 3.66 -7.72
CA ASP A 25 -7.03 4.72 -7.26
C ASP A 25 -6.96 4.79 -5.73
N LEU A 26 -8.06 4.48 -5.03
CA LEU A 26 -8.09 4.39 -3.58
C LEU A 26 -7.20 3.27 -3.03
N GLU A 27 -7.21 2.11 -3.68
CA GLU A 27 -6.30 1.00 -3.34
C GLU A 27 -4.84 1.40 -3.58
N PHE A 28 -4.55 2.11 -4.67
CA PHE A 28 -3.20 2.62 -4.92
C PHE A 28 -2.75 3.59 -3.81
N VAL A 29 -3.63 4.50 -3.41
CA VAL A 29 -3.39 5.44 -2.31
C VAL A 29 -3.13 4.70 -0.99
N ALA A 30 -3.79 3.56 -0.75
CA ALA A 30 -3.53 2.72 0.42
C ALA A 30 -2.13 2.08 0.37
N ILE A 31 -1.69 1.60 -0.80
CA ILE A 31 -0.32 1.08 -0.98
C ILE A 31 0.72 2.16 -0.74
N VAL A 32 0.56 3.34 -1.34
CA VAL A 32 1.48 4.48 -1.14
C VAL A 32 1.54 4.88 0.33
N PHE A 33 0.41 4.84 1.03
CA PHE A 33 0.37 5.11 2.47
C PHE A 33 1.14 4.07 3.28
N ALA A 34 0.97 2.77 3.00
CA ALA A 34 1.73 1.71 3.64
C ALA A 34 3.23 1.89 3.38
N LEU A 35 3.65 2.10 2.13
CA LEU A 35 5.06 2.29 1.78
C LEU A 35 5.68 3.51 2.47
N LYS A 36 4.93 4.60 2.67
CA LYS A 36 5.40 5.75 3.44
C LYS A 36 5.66 5.42 4.91
N ILE A 37 4.80 4.61 5.54
CA ILE A 37 5.00 4.15 6.92
C ILE A 37 6.20 3.23 7.00
N TRP A 38 6.37 2.32 6.05
CA TRP A 38 7.44 1.33 6.08
C TRP A 38 8.75 1.82 5.45
N ARG A 39 8.81 3.06 4.96
CA ARG A 39 9.97 3.59 4.23
C ARG A 39 11.28 3.45 5.00
N HIS A 40 11.26 3.73 6.30
CA HIS A 40 12.45 3.60 7.16
C HIS A 40 12.83 2.16 7.50
N TYR A 41 11.92 1.20 7.31
CA TYR A 41 12.20 -0.23 7.48
C TYR A 41 12.58 -0.90 6.17
N LEU A 42 12.15 -0.36 5.03
CA LEU A 42 12.30 -0.99 3.73
C LEU A 42 13.69 -0.80 3.11
N PHE A 43 14.54 0.11 3.61
CA PHE A 43 15.97 0.29 3.24
C PHE A 43 16.35 -0.02 1.77
N GLU A 44 15.48 0.30 0.81
CA GLU A 44 15.63 0.03 -0.63
C GLU A 44 15.64 -1.46 -1.04
N GLU A 45 15.28 -2.36 -0.12
CA GLU A 45 15.08 -3.77 -0.38
C GLU A 45 13.76 -4.04 -1.13
N LYS A 46 13.77 -5.09 -1.96
CA LYS A 46 12.58 -5.51 -2.71
C LYS A 46 11.51 -5.99 -1.73
N CYS A 47 10.31 -5.42 -1.82
CA CYS A 47 9.15 -5.85 -1.06
C CYS A 47 8.08 -6.48 -1.95
N HIS A 48 7.40 -7.49 -1.42
CA HIS A 48 6.25 -8.11 -2.06
C HIS A 48 4.97 -7.50 -1.51
N ILE A 49 4.18 -6.89 -2.38
CA ILE A 49 2.88 -6.30 -2.05
C ILE A 49 1.80 -7.22 -2.58
N PHE A 50 0.91 -7.66 -1.69
CA PHE A 50 -0.25 -8.47 -2.05
C PHE A 50 -1.49 -7.57 -1.99
N THR A 51 -2.17 -7.44 -3.11
CA THR A 51 -3.45 -6.72 -3.25
C THR A 51 -4.41 -7.62 -4.02
N ASP A 52 -5.70 -7.52 -3.68
CA ASP A 52 -6.81 -8.18 -4.35
C ASP A 52 -7.10 -7.59 -5.75
N HIS A 53 -6.49 -6.44 -6.09
CA HIS A 53 -6.78 -5.74 -7.32
C HIS A 53 -5.69 -5.89 -8.40
N LYS A 54 -6.08 -6.50 -9.53
CA LYS A 54 -5.16 -6.84 -10.63
C LYS A 54 -4.60 -5.63 -11.39
N SER A 55 -5.30 -4.50 -11.37
CA SER A 55 -4.96 -3.32 -12.17
C SER A 55 -3.67 -2.63 -11.70
N LEU A 56 -3.26 -2.86 -10.45
CA LEU A 56 -2.02 -2.33 -9.87
C LEU A 56 -0.77 -3.10 -10.33
N LYS A 57 -0.93 -4.19 -11.08
CA LYS A 57 0.17 -4.97 -11.65
C LYS A 57 0.97 -4.20 -12.71
N TYR A 58 0.37 -3.18 -13.33
CA TYR A 58 0.92 -2.47 -14.49
C TYR A 58 1.60 -1.14 -14.15
N LEU A 59 1.76 -0.80 -12.87
CA LEU A 59 2.34 0.47 -12.41
C LEU A 59 3.82 0.70 -12.78
N GLY A 60 4.47 -0.27 -13.44
CA GLY A 60 5.88 -0.21 -13.83
C GLY A 60 6.17 -0.81 -15.20
N THR A 61 5.23 -0.71 -16.14
CA THR A 61 5.54 -0.83 -17.59
C THR A 61 5.87 0.57 -18.12
#